data_AF-A0A660MAU4-F1
#
_entry.id   AF-A0A660MAU4-F1
#
_cell.length_a   1.000
_cell.length_b   1.000
_cell.length_c   1.000
_cell.angle_alpha   90.00
_cell.angle_beta   90.00
_cell.angle_gamma   90.00
#
_symmetry.space_group_name_H-M   'P 1'
#
loop_
_entity.id
_entity.type
_entity.pdbx_description
1 polymer ?
#
loop_
_entity_poly.entity_id
_entity_poly.type
_entity_poly.pdbx_seq_one_letter_code
_entity_poly.pdbx_strand_id
1 'polypeptide(L)'
;MHLPPQTYPLTRKRRNRKDDFSRRLMRETALTTADLILPVFICEGEGRREAVPSMPGVYRLSIDQLLTECAELAALGIPAIAPFPVISQEYKSEDAAAAYDPDGLIPRAVRAVKAAFPALGIMTDVALDPYTIHGQDGITDANGYILNDTT
;
A
#
# COMPACT_ATOMS: atom_id res chain seq x y z
N MET A 1 39.84 9.00 -14.80
CA MET A 1 40.47 8.66 -13.51
C MET A 1 40.74 7.16 -13.51
N HIS A 2 41.99 6.72 -13.61
CA HIS A 2 42.34 5.29 -13.64
C HIS A 2 42.56 4.83 -12.19
N LEU A 3 41.58 4.11 -11.63
CA LEU A 3 41.76 3.50 -10.31
C LEU A 3 42.75 2.33 -10.47
N PRO A 4 43.78 2.23 -9.60
CA PRO A 4 44.72 1.12 -9.67
C PRO A 4 43.97 -0.21 -9.46
N PRO A 5 44.46 -1.31 -10.07
CA PRO A 5 43.82 -2.61 -9.93
C PRO A 5 43.74 -3.03 -8.46
N GLN A 6 42.52 -3.36 -8.01
CA GLN A 6 42.25 -3.72 -6.62
C GLN A 6 42.60 -5.18 -6.37
N THR A 7 43.87 -5.45 -6.09
CA THR A 7 44.38 -6.80 -5.86
C THR A 7 44.52 -7.11 -4.37
N TYR A 8 44.21 -8.34 -3.99
CA TYR A 8 44.59 -8.89 -2.68
C TYR A 8 46.11 -9.09 -2.64
N PRO A 9 46.82 -8.85 -1.52
CA PRO A 9 46.33 -8.42 -0.20
C PRO A 9 46.29 -6.90 0.00
N LEU A 10 46.69 -6.11 -1.01
CA LEU A 10 46.77 -4.65 -0.93
C LEU A 10 45.39 -4.04 -0.71
N THR A 11 44.38 -4.52 -1.43
CA THR A 11 42.97 -4.23 -1.18
C THR A 11 42.33 -5.37 -0.40
N ARG A 12 41.82 -5.07 0.80
CA ARG A 12 40.98 -5.97 1.59
C ARG A 12 39.68 -5.26 1.91
N LYS A 13 38.61 -5.57 1.17
CA LYS A 13 37.28 -4.97 1.37
C LYS A 13 36.72 -5.18 2.77
N ARG A 14 37.20 -6.20 3.49
CA ARG A 14 36.85 -6.44 4.90
C ARG A 14 37.33 -5.35 5.86
N ARG A 15 38.32 -4.52 5.50
CA ARG A 15 38.81 -3.41 6.35
C ARG A 15 37.68 -2.44 6.68
N ASN A 16 36.94 -1.98 5.66
CA ASN A 16 35.79 -1.09 5.82
C ASN A 16 34.57 -1.74 6.51
N ARG A 17 34.60 -3.07 6.72
CA ARG A 17 33.53 -3.81 7.39
C ARG A 17 33.88 -4.18 8.82
N LYS A 18 35.11 -3.90 9.28
CA LYS A 18 35.63 -4.38 10.55
C LYS A 18 34.90 -3.76 11.73
N ASP A 19 34.72 -2.45 11.70
CA ASP A 19 34.19 -1.67 12.82
C ASP A 19 32.87 -1.01 12.45
N ASP A 20 32.04 -0.70 13.45
CA ASP A 20 30.75 -0.05 13.19
C ASP A 20 30.91 1.34 12.56
N PHE A 21 31.82 2.15 13.08
CA PHE A 21 32.05 3.50 12.56
C PHE A 21 32.48 3.48 11.07
N SER A 22 33.30 2.50 10.67
CA SER A 22 33.75 2.39 9.28
C SER A 22 32.63 1.92 8.37
N ARG A 23 31.75 1.02 8.83
CA ARG A 23 30.53 0.65 8.09
C ARG A 23 29.56 1.83 7.95
N ARG A 24 29.41 2.67 8.97
CA ARG A 24 28.56 3.87 8.93
C ARG A 24 29.07 4.90 7.92
N LEU A 25 30.39 5.14 7.87
CA LEU A 25 30.99 6.06 6.87
C LEU A 25 30.83 5.58 5.43
N MET A 26 30.81 4.27 5.22
CA MET A 26 30.80 3.65 3.88
C MET A 26 29.41 3.19 3.45
N ARG A 27 28.36 3.43 4.25
CA ARG A 27 26.99 3.01 3.95
C ARG A 27 26.43 3.87 2.82
N GLU A 28 25.98 3.22 1.74
CA GLU A 28 25.48 3.89 0.53
C GLU A 28 24.01 4.29 0.63
N THR A 29 23.21 3.54 1.40
CA THR A 29 21.77 3.76 1.54
C THR A 29 21.36 3.66 3.00
N ALA A 30 20.43 4.52 3.42
CA ALA A 30 19.73 4.41 4.69
C ALA A 30 18.23 4.39 4.40
N LEU A 31 17.51 3.46 5.03
CA LEU A 31 16.06 3.46 5.04
C LEU A 31 15.56 4.30 6.22
N THR A 32 14.52 5.08 5.97
CA THR A 32 13.86 5.97 6.92
C THR A 32 12.35 5.77 6.85
N THR A 33 11.60 6.33 7.80
CA THR A 33 10.13 6.27 7.76
C THR A 33 9.53 7.01 6.56
N ALA A 34 10.24 7.99 6.01
CA ALA A 34 9.83 8.73 4.83
C ALA A 34 9.81 7.86 3.55
N ASP A 35 10.43 6.68 3.58
CA ASP A 35 10.47 5.73 2.47
C ASP A 35 9.31 4.72 2.50
N LEU A 36 8.43 4.79 3.51
CA LEU A 36 7.41 3.78 3.78
C LEU A 36 6.02 4.23 3.36
N ILE A 37 5.29 3.32 2.70
CA ILE A 37 3.84 3.43 2.45
C ILE A 37 3.21 2.17 3.02
N LEU A 38 2.12 2.30 3.79
CA LEU A 38 1.43 1.14 4.34
C LEU A 38 0.17 0.81 3.53
N PRO A 39 0.11 -0.37 2.87
CA PRO A 39 -1.13 -0.92 2.35
C PRO A 39 -2.09 -1.28 3.49
N VAL A 40 -3.36 -0.89 3.36
CA VAL A 40 -4.40 -1.18 4.35
C VAL A 40 -5.63 -1.75 3.67
N PHE A 41 -6.21 -2.81 4.23
CA PHE A 41 -7.46 -3.38 3.73
C PHE A 41 -8.64 -2.78 4.48
N ILE A 42 -9.60 -2.21 3.75
CA ILE A 42 -10.76 -1.52 4.32
C ILE A 42 -12.02 -2.32 4.04
N CYS A 43 -12.91 -2.47 5.02
CA CYS A 43 -14.20 -3.12 4.86
C CYS A 43 -15.35 -2.24 5.38
N GLU A 44 -16.58 -2.60 5.01
CA GLU A 44 -17.79 -1.95 5.51
C GLU A 44 -18.06 -2.27 6.99
N GLY A 45 -18.84 -1.41 7.66
CA GLY A 45 -19.30 -1.58 9.03
C GLY A 45 -18.61 -0.64 10.02
N GLU A 46 -18.72 -0.97 11.30
CA GLU A 46 -18.19 -0.19 12.42
C GLU A 46 -17.55 -1.13 13.46
N GLY A 47 -16.42 -0.75 14.05
CA GLY A 47 -15.71 -1.55 15.05
C GLY A 47 -15.14 -2.88 14.53
N ARG A 48 -14.95 -3.03 13.21
CA ARG A 48 -14.48 -4.27 12.60
C ARG A 48 -12.97 -4.28 12.43
N ARG A 49 -12.35 -5.35 12.94
CA ARG A 49 -10.95 -5.69 12.75
C ARG A 49 -10.83 -7.19 12.51
N GLU A 50 -10.66 -7.58 11.25
CA GLU A 50 -10.71 -8.98 10.83
C GLU A 50 -9.34 -9.47 10.41
N ALA A 51 -8.82 -10.49 11.08
CA ALA A 51 -7.54 -11.08 10.70
C ALA A 51 -7.61 -11.68 9.30
N VAL A 52 -6.56 -11.47 8.50
CA VAL A 52 -6.37 -12.14 7.21
C VAL A 52 -5.52 -13.40 7.46
N PRO A 53 -6.08 -14.63 7.40
CA PRO A 53 -5.36 -15.83 7.86
C PRO A 53 -4.05 -16.11 7.11
N SER A 54 -4.02 -15.78 5.82
CA SER A 54 -2.83 -15.94 4.97
C SER A 54 -1.78 -14.84 5.17
N MET A 55 -2.09 -13.77 5.92
CA MET A 55 -1.23 -12.62 6.18
C MET A 55 -1.20 -12.33 7.69
N PRO A 56 -0.44 -13.11 8.50
CA PRO A 56 -0.39 -12.92 9.94
C PRO A 56 0.02 -11.48 10.33
N GLY A 57 -0.74 -10.89 11.24
CA GLY A 57 -0.54 -9.49 11.67
C GLY A 57 -1.25 -8.45 10.81
N VAL A 58 -1.90 -8.86 9.71
CA VAL A 58 -2.66 -7.96 8.82
C VAL A 58 -4.16 -8.15 9.02
N TYR A 59 -4.88 -7.03 8.98
CA TYR A 59 -6.31 -6.97 9.27
C TYR A 59 -7.07 -6.22 8.17
N ARG A 60 -8.34 -6.56 8.00
CA ARG A 60 -9.35 -5.74 7.32
C ARG A 60 -10.02 -4.87 8.36
N LEU A 61 -10.14 -3.58 8.07
CA LEU A 61 -10.54 -2.57 9.04
C LEU A 61 -11.78 -1.82 8.54
N SER A 62 -12.77 -1.62 9.41
CA SER A 62 -13.77 -0.57 9.17
C SER A 62 -13.13 0.81 9.22
N ILE A 63 -13.79 1.83 8.65
CA ILE A 63 -13.25 3.20 8.57
C ILE A 63 -12.87 3.74 9.96
N ASP A 64 -13.67 3.49 11.00
CA ASP A 64 -13.36 3.91 12.38
C ASP A 64 -12.08 3.27 12.93
N GLN A 65 -11.85 1.98 12.65
CA GLN A 65 -10.63 1.28 13.03
C GLN A 65 -9.43 1.75 12.21
N LEU A 66 -9.62 2.05 10.92
CA LEU A 66 -8.59 2.65 10.07
C LEU A 66 -8.10 3.99 10.62
N LEU A 67 -9.00 4.85 11.15
CA LEU A 67 -8.59 6.12 11.75
C LEU A 67 -7.70 5.93 12.98
N THR A 68 -7.93 4.85 13.74
CA THR A 68 -7.07 4.49 14.88
C THR A 68 -5.67 4.10 14.42
N GLU A 69 -5.56 3.27 13.38
CA GLU A 69 -4.27 2.93 12.76
C GLU A 69 -3.57 4.18 12.19
N CYS A 70 -4.31 5.04 11.49
CA CYS A 70 -3.75 6.28 10.92
C CYS A 70 -3.14 7.20 11.99
N ALA A 71 -3.71 7.23 13.21
CA ALA A 71 -3.15 7.99 14.32
C ALA A 71 -1.76 7.46 14.72
N GLU A 72 -1.59 6.14 14.78
CA GLU A 72 -0.30 5.51 15.07
C GLU A 72 0.71 5.75 13.95
N LEU A 73 0.30 5.60 12.69
CA LEU A 73 1.17 5.87 11.53
C LEU A 73 1.66 7.32 11.49
N ALA A 74 0.76 8.27 11.78
CA ALA A 74 1.12 9.68 11.88
C ALA A 74 2.12 9.94 13.01
N ALA A 75 1.94 9.30 14.18
CA ALA A 75 2.87 9.40 15.30
C ALA A 75 4.26 8.80 14.99
N LEU A 76 4.31 7.74 14.17
CA LEU A 76 5.53 7.12 13.68
C LEU A 76 6.19 7.90 12.52
N GLY A 77 5.51 8.91 11.97
CA GLY A 77 6.01 9.71 10.85
C GLY A 77 5.99 8.95 9.52
N ILE A 78 5.06 8.01 9.34
CA ILE A 78 4.83 7.35 8.05
C ILE A 78 4.04 8.31 7.14
N PRO A 79 4.54 8.60 5.92
CA PRO A 79 3.99 9.67 5.10
C PRO A 79 2.68 9.33 4.39
N ALA A 80 2.39 8.06 4.11
CA ALA A 80 1.22 7.68 3.32
C ALA A 80 0.68 6.28 3.60
N ILE A 81 -0.61 6.10 3.29
CA ILE A 81 -1.30 4.81 3.20
C ILE A 81 -1.76 4.52 1.76
N ALA A 82 -1.90 3.24 1.43
CA ALA A 82 -2.53 2.76 0.20
C ALA A 82 -3.76 1.91 0.55
N PRO A 83 -4.98 2.47 0.49
CA PRO A 83 -6.19 1.75 0.84
C PRO A 83 -6.66 0.80 -0.29
N PHE A 84 -6.94 -0.44 0.08
CA PHE A 84 -7.52 -1.48 -0.78
C PHE A 84 -8.89 -1.92 -0.23
N PRO A 85 -9.98 -1.80 -0.99
CA PRO A 85 -11.30 -2.11 -0.48
C PRO A 85 -11.62 -3.60 -0.52
N VAL A 86 -12.32 -4.08 0.49
CA VAL A 86 -12.94 -5.40 0.54
C VAL A 86 -14.43 -5.23 0.27
N ILE A 87 -14.79 -5.26 -1.01
CA ILE A 87 -16.16 -5.07 -1.49
C ILE A 87 -16.97 -6.36 -1.31
N SER A 88 -18.16 -6.26 -0.71
CA SER A 88 -19.07 -7.41 -0.60
C SER A 88 -19.65 -7.78 -1.97
N GLN A 89 -20.00 -9.06 -2.13
CA GLN A 89 -20.45 -9.60 -3.43
C GLN A 89 -21.68 -8.87 -4.01
N GLU A 90 -22.54 -8.31 -3.16
CA GLU A 90 -23.74 -7.59 -3.59
C GLU A 90 -23.46 -6.26 -4.33
N TYR A 91 -22.26 -5.69 -4.15
CA TYR A 91 -21.82 -4.48 -4.85
C TYR A 91 -20.91 -4.79 -6.05
N LYS A 92 -20.65 -6.08 -6.33
CA LYS A 92 -19.89 -6.47 -7.51
C LYS A 92 -20.82 -6.61 -8.71
N SER A 93 -20.41 -6.09 -9.86
CA SER A 93 -21.18 -6.10 -11.10
C SER A 93 -20.29 -6.34 -12.32
N GLU A 94 -20.89 -6.64 -13.48
CA GLU A 94 -20.13 -6.77 -14.74
C GLU A 94 -19.57 -5.42 -15.22
N ASP A 95 -20.25 -4.32 -14.89
CA ASP A 95 -19.88 -2.95 -15.26
C ASP A 95 -19.01 -2.23 -14.21
N ALA A 96 -18.69 -2.89 -13.10
CA ALA A 96 -17.89 -2.37 -11.99
C ALA A 96 -18.38 -1.02 -11.43
N ALA A 97 -19.68 -0.73 -11.47
CA ALA A 97 -20.23 0.59 -11.13
C ALA A 97 -19.83 1.12 -9.74
N ALA A 98 -19.63 0.22 -8.77
CA ALA A 98 -19.17 0.57 -7.43
C ALA A 98 -17.76 1.21 -7.38
N ALA A 99 -16.95 1.05 -8.44
CA ALA A 99 -15.61 1.64 -8.53
C ALA A 99 -15.61 3.18 -8.57
N TYR A 100 -16.69 3.78 -9.09
CA TYR A 100 -16.83 5.23 -9.23
C TYR A 100 -18.01 5.81 -8.44
N ASP A 101 -18.61 5.03 -7.55
CA ASP A 101 -19.64 5.52 -6.64
C ASP A 101 -19.06 6.59 -5.69
N PRO A 102 -19.54 7.85 -5.72
CA PRO A 102 -19.03 8.91 -4.83
C PRO A 102 -19.26 8.61 -3.34
N ASP A 103 -20.19 7.72 -3.01
CA ASP A 103 -20.50 7.26 -1.65
C ASP A 103 -19.94 5.85 -1.36
N GLY A 104 -19.14 5.32 -2.28
CA GLY A 104 -18.41 4.06 -2.12
C GLY A 104 -17.40 4.08 -0.97
N LEU A 105 -16.91 2.88 -0.63
CA LEU A 105 -16.04 2.66 0.54
C LEU A 105 -14.75 3.48 0.49
N ILE A 106 -14.06 3.52 -0.66
CA ILE A 106 -12.80 4.28 -0.81
C ILE A 106 -13.03 5.79 -0.71
N PRO A 107 -13.96 6.41 -1.45
CA PRO A 107 -14.26 7.83 -1.27
C PRO A 107 -14.64 8.22 0.16
N ARG A 108 -15.44 7.41 0.86
CA ARG A 108 -15.78 7.64 2.28
C ARG A 108 -14.55 7.54 3.19
N ALA A 109 -13.69 6.53 2.99
CA ALA A 109 -12.46 6.39 3.75
C ALA A 109 -11.49 7.57 3.52
N VAL A 110 -11.32 8.00 2.26
CA VAL A 110 -10.50 9.16 1.89
C VAL A 110 -10.99 10.42 2.60
N ARG A 111 -12.29 10.71 2.55
CA ARG A 111 -12.88 11.87 3.24
C ARG A 111 -12.63 11.83 4.74
N ALA A 112 -12.86 10.68 5.38
CA ALA A 112 -12.67 10.50 6.82
C ALA A 112 -11.19 10.69 7.23
N VAL A 113 -10.26 10.03 6.53
CA VAL A 113 -8.82 10.14 6.81
C VAL A 113 -8.33 11.56 6.58
N LYS A 114 -8.74 12.23 5.50
CA LYS A 114 -8.33 13.62 5.24
C LYS A 114 -8.89 14.63 6.24
N ALA A 115 -10.08 14.38 6.77
CA ALA A 115 -10.65 15.22 7.83
C ALA A 115 -9.85 15.10 9.15
N ALA A 116 -9.41 13.89 9.51
CA ALA A 116 -8.68 13.65 10.76
C ALA A 116 -7.15 13.90 10.64
N PHE A 117 -6.55 13.55 9.50
CA PHE A 117 -5.11 13.56 9.25
C PHE A 117 -4.80 14.23 7.90
N PRO A 118 -5.00 15.55 7.77
CA PRO A 118 -4.89 16.25 6.49
C PRO A 118 -3.51 16.12 5.82
N ALA A 119 -2.45 15.97 6.63
CA ALA A 119 -1.08 15.81 6.16
C ALA A 119 -0.73 14.37 5.70
N LEU A 120 -1.50 13.36 6.09
CA LEU A 120 -1.23 11.96 5.71
C LEU A 120 -1.56 11.76 4.22
N GLY A 121 -0.60 11.28 3.44
CA GLY A 121 -0.78 10.93 2.04
C GLY A 121 -1.73 9.75 1.87
N ILE A 122 -2.54 9.77 0.80
CA ILE A 122 -3.40 8.65 0.44
C ILE A 122 -3.16 8.32 -1.03
N MET A 123 -2.77 7.09 -1.30
CA MET A 123 -2.53 6.54 -2.64
C MET A 123 -3.62 5.53 -2.96
N THR A 124 -4.70 5.99 -3.59
CA THR A 124 -5.83 5.11 -3.95
C THR A 124 -5.47 4.18 -5.09
N ASP A 125 -5.96 2.95 -5.00
CA ASP A 125 -5.92 1.99 -6.09
C ASP A 125 -6.99 2.29 -7.16
N VAL A 126 -6.62 2.22 -8.44
CA VAL A 126 -7.49 2.47 -9.59
C VAL A 126 -7.48 1.23 -10.46
N ALA A 127 -8.39 0.31 -10.13
CA ALA A 127 -8.57 -0.99 -10.78
C ALA A 127 -10.02 -1.48 -10.59
N LEU A 128 -10.48 -2.40 -11.43
CA LEU A 128 -11.86 -2.91 -11.37
C LEU A 128 -11.99 -4.26 -10.66
N ASP A 129 -10.92 -4.97 -10.34
CA ASP A 129 -10.97 -6.32 -9.75
C ASP A 129 -11.70 -6.42 -8.39
N PRO A 130 -11.71 -5.40 -7.51
CA PRO A 130 -12.50 -5.47 -6.29
C PRO A 130 -14.00 -5.39 -6.59
N TYR A 131 -14.37 -4.81 -7.73
CA TYR A 131 -15.73 -4.42 -8.10
C TYR A 131 -16.35 -5.31 -9.18
N THR A 132 -15.56 -6.10 -9.91
CA THR A 132 -16.08 -7.02 -10.93
C THR A 132 -16.47 -8.37 -10.33
N ILE A 133 -17.59 -8.95 -10.81
CA ILE A 133 -18.04 -10.29 -10.36
C ILE A 133 -17.03 -11.40 -10.71
N HIS A 134 -16.24 -11.20 -11.76
CA HIS A 134 -15.24 -12.15 -12.24
C HIS A 134 -13.84 -11.92 -11.63
N GLY A 135 -13.62 -10.78 -10.94
CA GLY A 135 -12.34 -10.46 -10.31
C GLY A 135 -11.21 -10.17 -11.28
N GLN A 136 -11.52 -9.60 -12.45
CA GLN A 136 -10.52 -9.10 -13.40
C GLN A 136 -10.49 -7.58 -13.34
N ASP A 137 -9.35 -7.00 -13.70
CA ASP A 137 -9.09 -5.56 -13.59
C ASP A 137 -9.85 -4.71 -14.61
N GLY A 138 -10.62 -5.32 -15.53
CA GLY A 138 -11.32 -4.61 -16.60
C GLY A 138 -12.63 -5.28 -17.04
N ILE A 139 -13.35 -4.59 -17.92
CA ILE A 139 -14.65 -5.02 -18.46
C ILE A 139 -14.44 -6.15 -19.49
N THR A 140 -15.19 -7.24 -19.38
CA THR A 140 -15.08 -8.38 -20.31
C THR A 140 -16.08 -8.30 -21.47
N ASP A 141 -15.65 -8.73 -22.65
CA ASP A 141 -16.55 -9.05 -23.76
C ASP A 141 -17.27 -10.40 -23.57
N ALA A 142 -18.11 -10.78 -24.54
CA ALA A 142 -18.85 -12.05 -24.51
C ALA A 142 -17.95 -13.31 -24.56
N ASN A 143 -16.66 -13.18 -24.92
CA ASN A 143 -15.68 -14.27 -24.94
C ASN A 143 -14.81 -14.29 -23.67
N GLY A 144 -15.02 -13.35 -22.74
CA GLY A 144 -14.22 -13.20 -21.53
C GLY A 144 -12.90 -12.45 -21.72
N TYR A 145 -12.71 -11.73 -22.85
CA TYR A 145 -11.55 -10.89 -23.10
C TYR A 145 -11.72 -9.51 -22.46
N ILE A 146 -10.66 -8.98 -21.83
CA ILE A 146 -10.67 -7.66 -21.19
C ILE A 146 -10.55 -6.55 -22.24
N LEU A 147 -11.58 -5.71 -22.33
CA LEU A 147 -11.68 -4.61 -23.26
C LEU A 147 -10.85 -3.42 -22.78
N ASN A 148 -9.74 -3.14 -23.47
CA ASN A 148 -8.77 -2.12 -23.07
C ASN A 148 -9.35 -0.70 -22.97
N ASP A 149 -10.07 -0.23 -23.99
CA ASP A 149 -10.52 1.18 -24.03
C ASP A 149 -11.85 1.41 -23.28
N THR A 150 -12.60 0.34 -23.03
CA THR A 150 -13.83 0.39 -22.22
C THR A 150 -13.53 0.37 -20.72
N THR A 151 -12.44 -0.32 -20.34
CA THR A 151 -11.87 -0.32 -18.99
C THR A 151 -11.22 1.02 -18.70
#